data_AF-A0A350NZY8-F1
#
_entry.id   AF-A0A350NZY8-F1
#
_cell.length_a   1.000
_cell.length_b   1.000
_cell.length_c   1.000
_cell.angle_alpha   90.00
_cell.angle_beta   90.00
_cell.angle_gamma   90.00
#
_symmetry.space_group_name_H-M   'P 1'
#
loop_
_entity.id
_entity.type
_entity.pdbx_description
1 polymer ?
#
loop_
_entity_poly.entity_id
_entity_poly.type
_entity_poly.pdbx_seq_one_letter_code
_entity_poly.pdbx_strand_id
1 'polypeptide(L)'
;MYKISHQISGDTATASFDDNLQDIRMAAMEAVIGFEKQNDGANGSFEEFWGTKGFDQYIKTCMWTKKNNKGAKITKKAPILKGTVSTDKEDILEIEEFISDPDAALFLEEMSYILTPLQQQMVTLVVQDPSLIKPSGKINVKRLAEILDLTWFEADKQVKGIGALMENEL
;
A
#
# COMPACT_ATOMS: atom_id res chain seq x y z
N MET A 1 9.61 6.73 -23.16
CA MET A 1 10.30 6.39 -21.89
C MET A 1 9.67 7.10 -20.70
N TYR A 2 9.66 8.44 -20.64
CA TYR A 2 9.07 9.23 -19.54
C TYR A 2 7.67 8.78 -19.09
N LYS A 3 6.74 8.59 -20.05
CA LYS A 3 5.38 8.09 -19.79
C LYS A 3 5.36 6.67 -19.21
N ILE A 4 6.26 5.78 -19.66
CA ILE A 4 6.34 4.40 -19.18
C ILE A 4 6.87 4.37 -17.75
N SER A 5 7.87 5.20 -17.45
CA SER A 5 8.46 5.32 -16.11
C SER A 5 7.44 5.81 -15.07
N HIS A 6 6.56 6.76 -15.41
CA HIS A 6 5.44 7.18 -14.55
C HIS A 6 4.36 6.09 -14.37
N GLN A 7 4.24 5.17 -15.32
CA GLN A 7 3.26 4.08 -15.27
C GLN A 7 3.76 2.85 -14.50
N ILE A 8 5.01 2.84 -14.02
CA ILE A 8 5.49 1.84 -13.06
C ILE A 8 4.96 2.25 -11.70
N SER A 9 3.70 1.87 -11.43
CA SER A 9 3.01 2.12 -10.17
C SER A 9 3.42 1.08 -9.14
N GLY A 10 3.99 1.54 -8.03
CA GLY A 10 4.38 0.69 -6.92
C GLY A 10 5.48 1.38 -6.13
N ASP A 11 5.07 2.00 -5.03
CA ASP A 11 5.93 2.39 -3.91
C ASP A 11 7.18 3.24 -4.23
N THR A 12 7.06 4.55 -3.97
CA THR A 12 8.14 5.54 -4.08
C THR A 12 9.36 5.19 -3.21
N ALA A 13 9.17 4.38 -2.15
CA ALA A 13 10.27 3.94 -1.29
C ALA A 13 11.14 2.85 -1.93
N THR A 14 10.64 2.11 -2.93
CA THR A 14 11.40 1.01 -3.58
C THR A 14 11.68 1.20 -5.06
N ALA A 15 10.94 2.07 -5.74
CA ALA A 15 11.21 2.39 -7.15
C ALA A 15 10.88 3.85 -7.43
N SER A 16 11.88 4.72 -7.29
CA SER A 16 11.73 6.14 -7.63
C SER A 16 11.51 6.34 -9.14
N PHE A 17 11.02 7.52 -9.52
CA PHE A 17 10.89 7.87 -10.93
C PHE A 17 12.23 7.81 -11.68
N ASP A 18 13.32 8.25 -11.04
CA ASP A 18 14.64 8.26 -11.64
C ASP A 18 15.18 6.84 -11.82
N ASP A 19 14.98 5.94 -10.86
CA ASP A 19 15.33 4.52 -11.00
C ASP A 19 14.55 3.88 -12.16
N ASN A 20 13.26 4.21 -12.26
CA ASN A 20 12.39 3.74 -13.34
C ASN A 20 12.81 4.30 -14.70
N LEU A 21 13.35 5.52 -14.75
CA LEU A 21 13.86 6.11 -15.98
C LEU A 21 15.18 5.47 -16.40
N GLN A 22 16.09 5.25 -15.46
CA GLN A 22 17.37 4.57 -15.71
C GLN A 22 17.16 3.14 -16.21
N ASP A 23 16.28 2.37 -15.57
CA ASP A 23 15.99 0.98 -15.98
C ASP A 23 15.42 0.90 -17.40
N ILE A 24 14.56 1.84 -17.77
CA ILE A 24 13.98 1.87 -19.12
C ILE A 24 15.03 2.28 -20.16
N ARG A 25 15.97 3.18 -19.81
CA ARG A 25 17.12 3.52 -20.68
C ARG A 25 18.05 2.33 -20.88
N MET A 26 18.37 1.60 -19.80
CA MET A 26 19.16 0.37 -19.87
C MET A 26 18.47 -0.67 -20.76
N ALA A 27 17.18 -0.90 -20.57
CA ALA A 27 16.41 -1.83 -21.39
C ALA A 27 16.36 -1.43 -22.87
N ALA A 28 16.39 -0.12 -23.17
CA ALA A 28 16.45 0.35 -24.56
C ALA A 28 17.82 0.07 -25.20
N MET A 29 18.93 0.27 -24.48
CA MET A 29 20.26 -0.07 -24.96
C MET A 29 20.42 -1.58 -25.18
N GLU A 30 19.93 -2.39 -24.23
CA GLU A 30 19.87 -3.85 -24.36
C GLU A 30 19.02 -4.28 -25.56
N ALA A 31 17.91 -3.61 -25.82
CA ALA A 31 17.05 -3.89 -26.98
C ALA A 31 17.74 -3.56 -28.31
N VAL A 32 18.50 -2.46 -28.39
CA VAL A 32 19.29 -2.15 -29.60
C VAL A 32 20.28 -3.27 -29.91
N ILE A 33 21.08 -3.67 -28.92
CA ILE A 33 22.05 -4.76 -29.05
C ILE A 33 21.35 -6.10 -29.35
N GLY A 34 20.22 -6.34 -28.71
CA GLY A 34 19.44 -7.57 -28.90
C GLY A 34 18.84 -7.68 -30.29
N PHE A 35 18.35 -6.57 -30.85
CA PHE A 35 17.79 -6.52 -32.19
C PHE A 35 18.87 -6.68 -33.26
N GLU A 36 20.02 -6.04 -33.08
CA GLU A 36 21.18 -6.21 -33.97
C GLU A 36 21.64 -7.68 -34.02
N LYS A 37 21.70 -8.36 -32.87
CA LYS A 37 22.14 -9.77 -32.79
C LYS A 37 21.09 -10.79 -33.24
N GLN A 38 19.82 -10.40 -33.35
CA GLN A 38 18.78 -11.32 -33.80
C GLN A 38 19.04 -11.77 -35.23
N ASN A 39 18.58 -12.98 -35.55
CA ASN A 39 18.74 -13.59 -36.88
C ASN A 39 20.21 -13.64 -37.32
N ASP A 40 21.13 -13.95 -36.40
CA ASP A 40 22.58 -14.01 -36.64
C ASP A 40 23.18 -12.71 -37.23
N GLY A 41 22.62 -11.55 -36.88
CA GLY A 41 23.07 -10.26 -37.41
C GLY A 41 22.34 -9.81 -38.68
N ALA A 42 21.36 -10.57 -39.17
CA ALA A 42 20.66 -10.26 -40.42
C ALA A 42 19.80 -8.99 -40.37
N ASN A 43 19.54 -8.46 -39.16
CA ASN A 43 18.80 -7.21 -38.98
C ASN A 43 19.64 -5.97 -39.29
N GLY A 44 20.96 -6.12 -39.49
CA GLY A 44 21.85 -5.01 -39.79
C GLY A 44 22.24 -4.17 -38.57
N SER A 45 22.93 -3.07 -38.83
CA SER A 45 23.36 -2.10 -37.82
C SER A 45 22.22 -1.18 -37.37
N PHE A 46 22.43 -0.49 -36.24
CA PHE A 46 21.43 0.45 -35.69
C PHE A 46 20.89 1.44 -36.73
N GLU A 47 21.76 2.03 -37.55
CA GLU A 47 21.35 3.00 -38.57
C GLU A 47 20.46 2.39 -39.67
N GLU A 48 20.54 1.09 -39.90
CA GLU A 48 19.77 0.39 -40.94
C GLU A 48 18.36 0.04 -40.45
N PHE A 49 18.22 -0.35 -39.19
CA PHE A 49 16.92 -0.69 -38.61
C PHE A 49 16.24 0.47 -37.87
N TRP A 50 16.94 1.55 -37.58
CA TRP A 50 16.38 2.73 -36.92
C TRP A 50 15.26 3.35 -37.76
N GLY A 51 14.10 3.61 -37.15
CA GLY A 51 12.92 4.10 -37.85
C GLY A 51 12.15 3.05 -38.65
N THR A 52 12.59 1.78 -38.65
CA THR A 52 11.78 0.70 -39.21
C THR A 52 10.63 0.34 -38.28
N LYS A 53 9.49 -0.06 -38.86
CA LYS A 53 8.32 -0.51 -38.09
C LYS A 53 8.63 -1.74 -37.21
N GLY A 54 9.49 -2.63 -37.70
CA GLY A 54 9.90 -3.84 -36.98
C GLY A 54 10.65 -3.50 -35.69
N PHE A 55 11.62 -2.59 -35.78
CA PHE A 55 12.37 -2.13 -34.61
C PHE A 55 11.48 -1.34 -33.64
N ASP A 56 10.60 -0.46 -34.14
CA ASP A 56 9.67 0.29 -33.30
C ASP A 56 8.75 -0.61 -32.47
N GLN A 57 8.26 -1.70 -33.06
CA GLN A 57 7.43 -2.67 -32.36
C GLN A 57 8.24 -3.47 -31.34
N TYR A 58 9.45 -3.88 -31.72
CA TYR A 58 10.36 -4.62 -30.85
C TYR A 58 10.75 -3.81 -29.61
N ILE A 59 11.26 -2.60 -29.81
CA ILE A 59 11.73 -1.75 -28.70
C ILE A 59 10.60 -1.39 -27.74
N LYS A 60 9.38 -1.15 -28.26
CA LYS A 60 8.17 -0.94 -27.43
C LYS A 60 7.85 -2.18 -26.60
N THR A 61 7.95 -3.36 -27.20
CA THR A 61 7.68 -4.64 -26.53
C THR A 61 8.67 -4.91 -25.40
N CYS A 62 9.97 -4.65 -25.63
CA CYS A 62 11.01 -4.76 -24.61
C CYS A 62 10.76 -3.80 -23.43
N MET A 63 10.46 -2.53 -23.72
CA MET A 63 10.15 -1.55 -22.67
C MET A 63 8.90 -1.92 -21.86
N TRP A 64 7.84 -2.38 -22.53
CA TRP A 64 6.60 -2.80 -21.86
C TRP A 64 6.81 -4.04 -20.98
N THR A 65 7.57 -5.00 -21.48
CA THR A 65 7.93 -6.22 -20.73
C THR A 65 8.73 -5.88 -19.48
N LYS A 66 9.74 -5.00 -19.60
CA LYS A 66 10.53 -4.52 -18.45
C LYS A 66 9.64 -3.83 -17.41
N LYS A 67 8.76 -2.92 -17.86
CA LYS A 67 7.79 -2.22 -17.00
C LYS A 67 6.93 -3.20 -16.21
N ASN A 68 6.31 -4.17 -16.87
CA ASN A 68 5.40 -5.11 -16.20
C ASN A 68 6.14 -6.04 -15.22
N ASN A 69 7.32 -6.53 -15.60
CA ASN A 69 8.14 -7.37 -14.72
C ASN A 69 8.60 -6.62 -13.46
N LYS A 70 8.97 -5.33 -13.59
CA LYS A 70 9.33 -4.50 -12.44
C LYS A 70 8.14 -4.26 -11.53
N GLY A 71 7.00 -3.84 -12.11
CA GLY A 71 5.75 -3.65 -11.37
C GLY A 71 5.32 -4.90 -10.60
N ALA A 72 5.33 -6.08 -11.23
CA ALA A 72 4.98 -7.33 -10.58
C ALA A 72 5.89 -7.67 -9.38
N LYS A 73 7.20 -7.40 -9.49
CA LYS A 73 8.15 -7.60 -8.39
C LYS A 73 7.90 -6.64 -7.23
N ILE A 74 7.56 -5.39 -7.52
CA ILE A 74 7.22 -4.40 -6.49
C ILE A 74 5.93 -4.81 -5.78
N THR A 75 4.87 -5.14 -6.53
CA THR A 75 3.59 -5.60 -5.95
C THR A 75 3.77 -6.84 -5.07
N LYS A 76 4.65 -7.78 -5.46
CA LYS A 76 4.97 -8.96 -4.64
C LYS A 76 5.66 -8.61 -3.33
N LYS A 77 6.46 -7.54 -3.30
CA LYS A 77 7.18 -7.07 -2.10
C LYS A 77 6.38 -6.09 -1.25
N ALA A 78 5.34 -5.47 -1.81
CA ALA A 78 4.45 -4.53 -1.11
C ALA A 78 3.93 -5.01 0.27
N PRO A 79 3.51 -6.28 0.49
CA PRO A 79 3.07 -6.70 1.82
C PRO A 79 4.20 -6.77 2.86
N ILE A 80 5.46 -6.95 2.43
CA ILE A 80 6.63 -6.99 3.32
C ILE A 80 7.02 -5.57 3.74
N LEU A 81 6.85 -4.61 2.83
CA LEU A 81 7.19 -3.19 3.03
C LEU A 81 6.02 -2.37 3.60
N LYS A 82 4.91 -3.02 3.94
CA LYS A 82 3.73 -2.36 4.48
C LYS A 82 4.03 -1.87 5.91
N GLY A 83 4.47 -0.61 6.00
CA GLY A 83 4.92 0.03 7.24
C GLY A 83 6.38 0.52 7.20
N THR A 84 7.13 0.22 6.14
CA THR A 84 8.48 0.76 5.94
C THR A 84 8.37 2.05 5.13
N VAL A 85 8.64 3.18 5.77
CA VAL A 85 8.75 4.48 5.10
C VAL A 85 10.22 4.77 4.80
N SER A 86 10.51 5.43 3.67
CA SER A 86 11.86 5.92 3.39
C SER A 86 12.20 7.04 4.37
N THR A 87 13.38 6.98 4.98
CA THR A 87 13.92 8.01 5.89
C THR A 87 14.33 9.29 5.18
N ASP A 88 14.29 9.33 3.85
CA ASP A 88 14.73 10.48 3.05
C ASP A 88 13.72 11.66 3.05
N LYS A 89 12.54 11.47 3.65
CA LYS A 89 11.53 12.52 3.83
C LYS A 89 11.44 12.88 5.30
N GLU A 90 12.03 14.01 5.68
CA GLU A 90 11.98 14.55 7.06
C GLU A 90 10.54 14.74 7.57
N ASP A 91 9.58 15.02 6.67
CA ASP A 91 8.16 15.21 7.00
C ASP A 91 7.43 13.93 7.47
N ILE A 92 8.05 12.74 7.43
CA ILE A 92 7.40 11.44 7.74
C ILE A 92 7.96 10.82 9.03
N LEU A 93 8.85 11.51 9.74
CA LEU A 93 9.31 11.12 11.08
C LEU A 93 8.29 11.40 12.19
N GLU A 94 7.12 11.94 11.86
CA GLU A 94 5.94 11.96 12.74
C GLU A 94 5.19 10.62 12.64
N ILE A 95 5.87 9.52 12.94
CA ILE A 95 5.16 8.42 13.58
C ILE A 95 4.99 8.92 15.00
N GLU A 96 3.82 9.47 15.34
CA GLU A 96 3.46 9.65 16.74
C GLU A 96 3.68 8.29 17.42
N GLU A 97 4.76 8.20 18.21
CA GLU A 97 4.84 7.17 19.23
C GLU A 97 3.53 7.26 20.00
N PHE A 98 2.87 6.12 20.22
CA PHE A 98 1.70 6.04 21.09
C PHE A 98 2.14 6.43 22.51
N ILE A 99 2.21 7.72 22.75
CA ILE A 99 2.16 8.32 24.07
C ILE A 99 0.69 8.23 24.42
N SER A 100 0.38 7.52 25.51
CA SER A 100 -0.95 7.53 26.12
C SER A 100 -1.35 8.98 26.35
N ASP A 101 -2.09 9.55 25.40
CA ASP A 101 -2.54 10.93 25.44
C ASP A 101 -3.45 11.10 26.66
N PRO A 102 -3.11 11.96 27.63
CA PRO A 102 -4.00 12.25 28.74
C PRO A 102 -5.36 12.80 28.26
N ASP A 103 -5.43 13.42 27.08
CA ASP A 103 -6.69 13.88 26.48
C ASP A 103 -7.55 12.70 25.99
N ALA A 104 -6.95 11.60 25.53
CA ALA A 104 -7.69 10.38 25.19
C ALA A 104 -8.30 9.69 26.42
N ALA A 105 -7.64 9.78 27.58
CA ALA A 105 -8.18 9.30 28.85
C ALA A 105 -9.35 10.17 29.34
N LEU A 106 -9.23 11.50 29.20
CA LEU A 106 -10.31 12.46 29.47
C LEU A 106 -11.52 12.24 28.55
N PHE A 107 -11.29 12.00 27.26
CA PHE A 107 -12.36 11.69 26.30
C PHE A 107 -13.08 10.38 26.63
N LEU A 108 -12.35 9.34 27.07
CA LEU A 108 -12.96 8.09 27.53
C LEU A 108 -13.82 8.26 28.79
N GLU A 109 -13.41 9.14 29.71
CA GLU A 109 -14.22 9.50 30.89
C GLU A 109 -15.49 10.27 30.49
N GLU A 110 -15.42 11.21 29.55
CA GLU A 110 -16.59 11.94 29.04
C GLU A 110 -17.56 11.02 28.26
N MET A 111 -17.03 10.09 27.45
CA MET A 111 -17.82 9.10 26.71
C MET A 111 -18.56 8.12 27.62
N SER A 112 -18.10 7.93 28.87
CA SER A 112 -18.77 7.04 29.83
C SER A 112 -20.21 7.51 30.14
N TYR A 113 -20.52 8.80 30.03
CA TYR A 113 -21.88 9.29 30.32
C TYR A 113 -22.90 9.00 29.22
N ILE A 114 -22.46 8.71 28.00
CA ILE A 114 -23.30 8.52 26.81
C ILE A 114 -23.51 7.02 26.51
N LEU A 115 -22.51 6.20 26.85
CA LEU A 115 -22.48 4.78 26.54
C LEU A 115 -23.26 3.94 27.55
N THR A 116 -23.96 2.93 27.06
CA THR A 116 -24.58 1.92 27.94
C THR A 116 -23.50 1.10 28.67
N PRO A 117 -23.79 0.51 29.85
CA PRO A 117 -22.81 -0.27 30.61
C PRO A 117 -22.15 -1.40 29.80
N LEU A 118 -22.88 -2.00 28.86
CA LEU A 118 -22.38 -3.03 27.97
C LEU A 118 -21.39 -2.45 26.93
N GLN A 119 -21.69 -1.27 26.38
CA GLN A 119 -20.83 -0.60 25.40
C GLN A 119 -19.54 -0.07 26.05
N GLN A 120 -19.62 0.44 27.28
CA GLN A 120 -18.42 0.83 28.04
C GLN A 120 -17.47 -0.36 28.27
N GLN A 121 -18.01 -1.52 28.63
CA GLN A 121 -17.22 -2.74 28.77
C GLN A 121 -16.58 -3.15 27.44
N MET A 122 -17.31 -3.03 26.33
CA MET A 122 -16.77 -3.29 24.98
C MET A 122 -15.62 -2.34 24.64
N VAL A 123 -15.77 -1.04 24.87
CA VAL A 123 -14.71 -0.04 24.61
C VAL A 123 -13.51 -0.30 25.50
N THR A 124 -13.72 -0.53 26.79
CA THR A 124 -12.64 -0.83 27.75
C THR A 124 -11.86 -2.08 27.34
N LEU A 125 -12.55 -3.14 26.90
CA LEU A 125 -11.90 -4.37 26.41
C LEU A 125 -11.09 -4.13 25.13
N VAL A 126 -11.58 -3.30 24.21
CA VAL A 126 -10.86 -2.96 22.98
C VAL A 126 -9.63 -2.08 23.28
N VAL A 127 -9.71 -1.19 24.26
CA VAL A 127 -8.58 -0.36 24.71
C VAL A 127 -7.53 -1.21 25.45
N GLN A 128 -7.96 -2.17 26.27
CA GLN A 128 -7.05 -3.05 27.02
C GLN A 128 -6.43 -4.16 26.17
N ASP A 129 -7.13 -4.66 25.15
CA ASP A 129 -6.59 -5.66 24.20
C ASP A 129 -6.66 -5.18 22.74
N PRO A 130 -5.58 -4.51 22.26
CA PRO A 130 -5.46 -4.07 20.88
C PRO A 130 -5.51 -5.21 19.85
N SER A 131 -5.34 -6.47 20.26
CA SER A 131 -5.43 -7.64 19.36
C SER A 131 -6.85 -7.91 18.84
N LEU A 132 -7.83 -7.17 19.37
CA LEU A 132 -9.22 -7.14 18.91
C LEU A 132 -9.41 -6.25 17.68
N ILE A 133 -8.40 -5.48 17.26
CA ILE A 133 -8.43 -4.65 16.05
C ILE A 133 -7.81 -5.43 14.89
N LYS A 134 -8.55 -5.56 13.78
CA LYS A 134 -8.04 -6.19 12.56
C LYS A 134 -6.98 -5.30 11.91
N PRO A 135 -6.07 -5.86 11.08
CA PRO A 135 -5.12 -5.07 10.27
C PRO A 135 -5.77 -4.06 9.30
N SER A 136 -7.10 -4.12 9.13
CA SER A 136 -7.89 -3.15 8.37
C SER A 136 -8.36 -1.94 9.21
N GLY A 137 -7.97 -1.84 10.49
CA GLY A 137 -8.46 -0.82 11.43
C GLY A 137 -9.89 -1.02 11.91
N LYS A 138 -10.50 -2.20 11.65
CA LYS A 138 -11.88 -2.52 12.07
C LYS A 138 -11.88 -3.44 13.29
N ILE A 139 -12.83 -3.25 14.20
CA ILE A 139 -13.00 -4.13 15.37
C ILE A 139 -13.36 -5.55 14.91
N ASN A 140 -12.74 -6.55 15.54
CA ASN A 140 -13.01 -7.95 15.33
C ASN A 140 -14.25 -8.39 16.13
N VAL A 141 -15.43 -8.08 15.58
CA VAL A 141 -16.74 -8.36 16.18
C VAL A 141 -16.91 -9.83 16.62
N LYS A 142 -16.33 -10.78 15.88
CA LYS A 142 -16.42 -12.20 16.23
C LYS A 142 -15.69 -12.51 17.53
N ARG A 143 -14.45 -12.04 17.65
CA ARG A 143 -13.61 -12.28 18.84
C ARG A 143 -14.14 -11.51 20.05
N LEU A 144 -14.69 -10.32 19.81
CA LEU A 144 -15.36 -9.52 20.83
C LEU A 144 -16.64 -10.20 21.35
N ALA A 145 -17.44 -10.79 20.46
CA ALA A 145 -18.64 -11.54 20.81
C ALA A 145 -18.31 -12.80 21.64
N GLU A 146 -17.22 -13.50 21.31
CA GLU A 146 -16.74 -14.67 22.05
C GLU A 146 -16.28 -14.32 23.48
N ILE A 147 -15.70 -13.13 23.69
CA ILE A 147 -15.22 -12.68 25.01
C ILE A 147 -16.39 -12.23 25.90
N LEU A 148 -17.42 -11.64 25.31
CA LEU A 148 -18.58 -11.09 26.02
C LEU A 148 -19.76 -12.06 26.15
N ASP A 149 -19.61 -13.29 25.62
CA ASP A 149 -20.66 -14.31 25.54
C ASP A 149 -21.94 -13.79 24.88
N LEU A 150 -21.77 -12.98 23.83
CA LEU A 150 -22.86 -12.39 23.05
C LEU A 150 -22.98 -13.07 21.69
N THR A 151 -24.15 -12.99 21.08
CA THR A 151 -24.27 -13.39 19.69
C THR A 151 -23.55 -12.37 18.78
N TRP A 152 -23.03 -12.85 17.64
CA TRP A 152 -22.37 -11.98 16.67
C TRP A 152 -23.24 -10.79 16.24
N PHE A 153 -24.55 -11.02 16.11
CA PHE A 153 -25.53 -10.00 15.73
C PHE A 153 -25.69 -8.92 16.80
N GLU A 154 -25.73 -9.30 18.07
CA GLU A 154 -25.82 -8.36 19.19
C GLU A 154 -24.53 -7.53 19.33
N ALA A 155 -23.38 -8.17 19.20
CA ALA A 155 -22.08 -7.49 19.21
C ALA A 155 -21.94 -6.49 18.04
N ASP A 156 -22.35 -6.88 16.82
CA ASP A 156 -22.33 -6.00 15.65
C ASP A 156 -23.27 -4.79 15.82
N LYS A 157 -24.46 -5.03 16.37
CA LYS A 157 -25.44 -3.97 16.67
C LYS A 157 -24.88 -2.95 17.67
N GLN A 158 -24.22 -3.43 18.72
CA GLN A 158 -23.64 -2.56 19.74
C GLN A 158 -22.42 -1.77 19.21
N VAL A 159 -21.54 -2.40 18.42
CA VAL A 159 -20.41 -1.71 17.78
C VAL A 159 -20.88 -0.62 16.82
N LYS A 160 -21.92 -0.89 16.01
CA LYS A 160 -22.53 0.11 15.13
C LYS A 160 -23.22 1.24 15.91
N GLY A 161 -23.84 0.90 17.03
CA GLY A 161 -24.44 1.89 17.95
C GLY A 161 -23.40 2.84 18.51
N ILE A 162 -22.23 2.33 18.93
CA ILE A 162 -21.10 3.15 19.39
C ILE A 162 -20.61 4.06 18.25
N GLY A 163 -20.42 3.52 17.05
CA GLY A 163 -20.00 4.31 15.88
C GLY A 163 -20.97 5.45 15.53
N ALA A 164 -22.27 5.18 15.57
CA ALA A 164 -23.30 6.20 15.31
C ALA A 164 -23.37 7.27 16.41
N LEU A 165 -23.08 6.93 17.67
CA LEU A 165 -23.01 7.91 18.75
C LEU A 165 -21.76 8.80 18.61
N MET A 166 -20.62 8.21 18.25
CA MET A 166 -19.38 8.95 17.98
C MET A 166 -19.50 9.88 16.77
N GLU A 167 -20.20 9.48 15.71
CA GLU A 167 -20.45 10.33 14.54
C GLU A 167 -21.39 11.51 14.82
N ASN A 168 -22.20 11.48 15.89
CA ASN A 168 -23.09 12.60 16.26
C ASN A 168 -22.46 13.59 17.24
N GLU A 169 -21.37 13.21 17.93
CA GLU A 169 -20.64 14.06 18.90
C GLU A 169 -19.41 14.76 18.28
N LEU A 170 -19.00 14.38 17.06
CA LEU A 170 -17.94 15.00 16.24
C LEU A 170 -18.51 16.03 15.25
#